data_AF-A0A938AUZ0-F1
#
_entry.id   AF-A0A938AUZ0-F1
#
_cell.length_a   1.000
_cell.length_b   1.000
_cell.length_c   1.000
_cell.angle_alpha   90.00
_cell.angle_beta   90.00
_cell.angle_gamma   90.00
#
_symmetry.space_group_name_H-M   'P 1'
#
loop_
_entity.id
_entity.type
_entity.pdbx_description
1 polymer ?
#
loop_
_entity_poly.entity_id
_entity_poly.type
_entity_poly.pdbx_seq_one_letter_code
_entity_poly.pdbx_strand_id
1 'polypeptide(L)' 'YGPRPTELAAVAAARGARVGDGRRMLVEQAAAAFELWTGREAPRGVMLGVVEDR' A
#
# COMPACT_ATOMS: atom_id res chain seq x y z
N TYR A 1 -0.20 -6.16 4.93
CA TYR A 1 1.27 -6.02 4.80
C TYR A 1 2.01 -7.16 5.44
N GLY A 2 2.46 -8.08 4.61
CA GLY A 2 2.64 -9.48 4.99
C GLY A 2 1.69 -10.34 4.14
N PRO A 3 1.96 -11.65 4.01
CA PRO A 3 1.24 -12.52 3.06
C PRO A 3 -0.24 -12.75 3.43
N ARG A 4 -0.64 -12.42 4.66
CA ARG A 4 -2.00 -12.64 5.17
C ARG A 4 -2.58 -11.36 5.76
N PRO A 5 -3.91 -11.15 5.68
CA PRO A 5 -4.58 -10.07 6.39
C PRO A 5 -4.37 -10.23 7.89
N THR A 6 -4.37 -9.10 8.60
CA THR A 6 -4.39 -9.13 10.07
C THR A 6 -5.74 -9.68 10.55
N GLU A 7 -5.79 -10.15 11.80
CA GLU A 7 -7.04 -10.63 12.39
C GLU A 7 -8.14 -9.56 12.36
N LEU A 8 -7.78 -8.31 12.68
CA LEU A 8 -8.68 -7.16 12.59
C LEU A 8 -9.26 -7.00 11.18
N ALA A 9 -8.39 -7.05 10.16
CA ALA A 9 -8.80 -6.94 8.77
C ALA A 9 -9.73 -8.09 8.34
N ALA A 10 -9.41 -9.33 8.75
CA ALA A 10 -10.24 -10.49 8.46
C ALA A 10 -11.64 -10.39 9.09
N VAL A 11 -11.71 -10.01 10.37
CA VAL A 11 -12.99 -9.83 11.09
C VAL A 11 -13.81 -8.68 10.49
N ALA A 12 -13.17 -7.56 10.15
CA ALA A 12 -13.84 -6.43 9.52
C ALA A 12 -14.44 -6.83 8.15
N ALA A 13 -13.67 -7.53 7.32
CA ALA A 13 -14.15 -8.05 6.04
C ALA A 13 -15.31 -9.03 6.21
N ALA A 14 -15.23 -9.95 7.17
CA ALA A 14 -16.30 -10.91 7.48
C ALA A 14 -17.61 -10.22 7.94
N ARG A 15 -17.52 -9.01 8.47
CA ARG A 15 -18.66 -8.17 8.87
C ARG A 15 -19.14 -7.22 7.76
N GLY A 16 -18.63 -7.37 6.54
CA GLY A 16 -19.02 -6.56 5.38
C GLY A 16 -18.33 -5.20 5.27
N ALA A 17 -17.29 -4.95 6.06
CA ALA A 17 -16.51 -3.72 5.91
C ALA A 17 -15.65 -3.78 4.65
N ARG A 18 -15.45 -2.61 4.02
CA ARG A 18 -14.42 -2.45 2.99
C ARG A 18 -13.06 -2.33 3.66
N VAL A 19 -12.18 -3.28 3.39
CA VAL A 19 -10.84 -3.33 3.97
C VAL A 19 -9.81 -3.00 2.89
N GLY A 20 -8.94 -2.04 3.17
CA GLY A 20 -7.77 -1.77 2.35
C GLY A 20 -6.55 -2.52 2.87
N ASP A 21 -5.74 -3.07 1.97
CA ASP A 21 -4.39 -3.49 2.37
C ASP A 21 -3.51 -2.26 2.53
N GLY A 22 -2.51 -2.35 3.42
CA GLY A 22 -1.53 -1.28 3.59
C GLY A 22 -0.65 -1.03 2.36
N ARG A 23 -0.94 -1.64 1.19
CA ARG A 23 0.05 -1.79 0.07
C ARG A 23 0.26 -0.52 -0.67
N ARG A 24 -0.92 0.00 -0.93
CA ARG A 24 -1.13 1.36 -1.26
C ARG A 24 -0.49 2.34 -0.27
N MET A 25 -0.74 2.20 1.04
CA MET A 25 -0.20 3.17 2.00
C MET A 25 1.33 3.17 2.02
N LEU A 26 1.98 2.00 1.98
CA LEU A 26 3.43 1.89 1.89
C LEU A 26 3.97 2.56 0.62
N VAL A 27 3.30 2.39 -0.52
CA VAL A 27 3.73 3.00 -1.78
C VAL A 27 3.51 4.51 -1.76
N GLU A 28 2.35 4.98 -1.30
CA GLU A 28 2.02 6.41 -1.30
C GLU A 28 2.92 7.20 -0.35
N GLN A 29 3.27 6.66 0.83
CA GLN A 29 4.21 7.34 1.72
C GLN A 29 5.61 7.44 1.10
N ALA A 30 6.06 6.40 0.38
CA ALA A 30 7.35 6.41 -0.31
C ALA A 30 7.33 7.37 -1.50
N ALA A 31 6.21 7.43 -2.24
CA ALA A 31 6.03 8.34 -3.35
C ALA A 31 6.08 9.81 -2.90
N ALA A 32 5.40 10.13 -1.80
CA ALA A 32 5.44 11.47 -1.20
C ALA A 32 6.87 11.85 -0.78
N ALA A 33 7.59 10.96 -0.09
CA ALA A 33 8.98 11.21 0.30
C ALA A 33 9.91 11.40 -0.92
N PHE A 34 9.75 10.56 -1.95
CA PHE A 34 10.51 10.66 -3.20
C PHE A 34 10.29 12.00 -3.90
N GLU A 35 9.04 12.44 -4.02
CA GLU A 35 8.67 13.73 -4.61
C GLU A 35 9.27 14.90 -3.83
N LEU A 36 9.18 14.85 -2.50
CA LEU A 36 9.76 15.87 -1.61
C LEU A 36 11.29 15.98 -1.75
N TRP A 37 11.98 14.85 -1.85
CA TRP A 37 13.46 14.85 -1.91
C TRP A 37 14.03 15.12 -3.28
N THR A 38 13.33 14.73 -4.34
CA THR A 38 13.87 14.78 -5.70
C THR A 38 13.26 15.90 -6.55
N GLY A 39 12.10 16.44 -6.15
CA GLY A 39 11.31 17.36 -6.97
C GLY A 39 10.74 16.73 -8.23
N ARG A 40 10.81 15.40 -8.37
CA ARG A 40 10.30 14.65 -9.53
C ARG A 40 9.07 13.87 -9.14
N GLU A 41 8.11 13.78 -10.06
CA GLU A 41 6.92 12.94 -9.88
C GLU A 41 7.31 11.48 -9.63
N ALA A 42 6.70 10.87 -8.61
CA ALA A 42 6.97 9.49 -8.26
C ALA A 42 6.28 8.53 -9.26
N PRO A 43 6.98 7.51 -9.78
CA PRO A 43 6.41 6.51 -10.67
C PRO A 43 5.58 5.48 -9.87
N ARG A 44 4.44 5.91 -9.30
CA ARG A 44 3.59 5.12 -8.39
C ARG A 44 3.21 3.76 -8.93
N GLY A 45 2.88 3.66 -10.22
CA GLY A 45 2.54 2.38 -10.85
C GLY A 45 3.67 1.36 -10.80
N VAL A 46 4.91 1.80 -11.03
CA VAL A 46 6.11 0.94 -10.93
C VAL A 46 6.37 0.54 -9.48
N MET A 47 6.26 1.50 -8.55
CA MET A 47 6.44 1.26 -7.12
C MET A 47 5.43 0.25 -6.59
N LEU A 48 4.17 0.35 -7.02
CA LEU A 48 3.12 -0.59 -6.64
C LEU A 48 3.37 -1.98 -7.22
N GLY A 49 3.69 -2.09 -8.52
CA GLY A 49 3.95 -3.37 -9.17
C GLY A 49 5.05 -4.18 -8.46
N VAL A 50 6.19 -3.55 -8.14
CA VAL A 50 7.30 -4.22 -7.45
C VAL A 50 6.93 -4.72 -6.05
N VAL A 51 6.01 -4.02 -5.38
CA VAL A 51 5.55 -4.35 -4.03
C VAL A 51 4.48 -5.45 -4.03
N GLU A 52 3.71 -5.58 -5.11
CA GLU A 52 2.71 -6.62 -5.32
C GLU A 52 3.30 -7.93 -5.85
N ASP A 53 4.40 -7.85 -6.60
CA ASP A 53 5.14 -9.02 -7.14
C ASP A 53 5.91 -9.84 -6.06
N ARG A 54 5.79 -9.47 -4.77
CA ARG A 54 6.46 -10.11 -3.63
C ARG A 54 5.50 -10.79 -2.67
#